data_AF-A0A6N8HXE5-F1
#
_entry.id   AF-A0A6N8HXE5-F1
#
_cell.length_a   1.000
_cell.length_b   1.000
_cell.length_c   1.000
_cell.angle_alpha   90.00
_cell.angle_beta   90.00
_cell.angle_gamma   90.00
#
_symmetry.space_group_name_H-M   'P 1'
#
loop_
_entity.id
_entity.type
_entity.pdbx_description
1 polymer ?
#
loop_
_entity_poly.entity_id
_entity_poly.type
_entity_poly.pdbx_seq_one_letter_code
_entity_poly.pdbx_strand_id
1 'polypeptide(L)'
;MGLFEDVVVNARTAVNVVGKKASQIVDVSKLRISAADLNNEISKRFEAIGRTVYEAKKTGNDTSDLIAESVTAIDDLYEQLDAVNDQLSAARAKLVCKNCGQENTQGSVYCSKCGHKLSND
;
A
#
# COMPACT_ATOMS: atom_id res chain seq x y z
N MET A 1 0.15 -19.16 -25.59
CA MET A 1 0.84 -18.95 -24.30
C MET A 1 0.87 -17.45 -24.06
N GLY A 2 0.22 -16.85 -23.08
CA GLY A 2 -0.60 -17.33 -21.97
C GLY A 2 -1.15 -16.08 -21.28
N LEU A 3 -2.40 -15.71 -21.56
CA LEU A 3 -3.10 -14.60 -20.89
C LEU A 3 -3.78 -15.04 -19.58
N PHE A 4 -3.63 -16.32 -19.22
CA PHE A 4 -4.20 -16.92 -18.02
C PHE A 4 -3.22 -16.99 -16.84
N GLU A 5 -1.95 -16.58 -17.01
CA GLU A 5 -0.96 -16.63 -15.92
C GLU A 5 -0.99 -15.40 -15.00
N ASP A 6 -1.38 -14.21 -15.48
CA ASP A 6 -1.39 -12.99 -14.64
C ASP A 6 -2.61 -12.87 -13.73
N VAL A 7 -3.78 -13.38 -14.14
CA VAL A 7 -5.01 -13.33 -13.33
C VAL A 7 -4.93 -14.25 -12.10
N VAL A 8 -4.18 -15.34 -12.20
CA VAL A 8 -3.99 -16.31 -11.10
C VAL A 8 -3.06 -15.77 -10.01
N VAL A 9 -2.15 -14.85 -10.35
CA VAL A 9 -1.21 -14.26 -9.38
C VAL A 9 -1.97 -13.34 -8.41
N ASN A 10 -2.93 -12.54 -8.89
CA ASN A 10 -3.68 -11.62 -8.02
C ASN A 10 -4.64 -12.32 -7.04
N ALA A 11 -5.21 -13.47 -7.42
CA ALA A 11 -6.03 -14.26 -6.51
C ALA A 11 -5.20 -14.88 -5.37
N ARG A 12 -3.95 -15.30 -5.64
CA ARG A 12 -3.05 -15.83 -4.59
C ARG A 12 -2.58 -14.76 -3.62
N THR A 13 -2.42 -13.52 -4.07
CA THR A 13 -2.01 -12.40 -3.20
C THR A 13 -3.12 -12.02 -2.22
N ALA A 14 -4.39 -11.99 -2.67
CA ALA A 14 -5.54 -11.71 -1.80
C ALA A 14 -5.78 -12.80 -0.73
N VAL A 15 -5.56 -14.08 -1.06
CA VAL A 15 -5.74 -15.20 -0.11
C VAL A 15 -4.67 -15.19 0.99
N ASN A 16 -3.46 -14.70 0.72
CA ASN A 16 -2.41 -14.59 1.74
C ASN A 16 -2.63 -13.43 2.73
N VAL A 17 -3.41 -12.41 2.35
CA VAL A 17 -3.65 -11.22 3.18
C VAL A 17 -4.76 -11.44 4.21
N VAL A 18 -5.74 -12.31 3.94
CA VAL A 18 -6.87 -12.56 4.87
C VAL A 18 -6.56 -13.64 5.92
N GLY A 19 -5.60 -14.54 5.68
CA GLY A 19 -5.32 -15.69 6.55
C GLY A 19 -4.45 -15.45 7.79
N LYS A 20 -3.72 -14.34 7.89
CA LYS A 20 -2.74 -14.11 8.97
C LYS A 20 -3.17 -13.05 9.98
N LYS A 21 -4.35 -13.22 10.57
CA LYS A 21 -4.81 -12.48 11.76
C LYS A 21 -4.18 -12.95 13.09
N ALA A 22 -3.00 -13.56 13.07
CA ALA A 22 -2.29 -13.91 14.29
C ALA A 22 -0.79 -13.61 14.13
N SER A 23 -0.32 -12.55 14.80
CA SER A 23 1.10 -12.30 15.08
C SER A 23 2.02 -12.05 13.88
N GLN A 24 1.67 -11.16 12.94
CA GLN A 24 2.68 -10.55 12.07
C GLN A 24 2.95 -9.11 12.52
N ILE A 25 4.07 -8.93 13.22
CA ILE A 25 4.84 -7.69 13.08
C ILE A 25 5.19 -7.64 11.58
N VAL A 26 4.37 -6.96 10.78
CA VAL A 26 4.67 -6.72 9.38
C VAL A 26 5.87 -5.79 9.39
N ASP A 27 7.01 -6.28 8.90
CA ASP A 27 8.25 -5.53 8.89
C ASP A 27 8.01 -4.20 8.13
N VAL A 28 8.21 -3.08 8.82
CA VAL A 28 8.08 -1.73 8.24
C VAL A 28 8.92 -1.61 6.97
N SER A 29 10.03 -2.34 6.87
CA SER A 29 10.87 -2.42 5.68
C SER A 29 10.12 -3.03 4.49
N LYS A 30 9.34 -4.11 4.71
CA LYS A 30 8.51 -4.72 3.67
C LYS A 30 7.39 -3.80 3.22
N LEU A 31 6.71 -3.15 4.17
CA LEU A 31 5.67 -2.17 3.85
C LEU A 31 6.22 -1.00 3.01
N ARG A 32 7.43 -0.52 3.32
CA ARG A 32 8.11 0.51 2.53
C ARG A 32 8.45 0.05 1.12
N ILE A 33 8.92 -1.19 0.96
CA ILE A 33 9.19 -1.77 -0.36
C ILE A 33 7.88 -1.86 -1.15
N SER A 34 6.81 -2.40 -0.55
CA SER A 34 5.50 -2.48 -1.21
C SER A 34 4.98 -1.11 -1.64
N ALA A 35 5.11 -0.08 -0.80
CA ALA A 35 4.72 1.29 -1.18
C ALA A 35 5.57 1.83 -2.36
N ALA A 36 6.87 1.52 -2.39
CA ALA A 36 7.74 1.92 -3.50
C ALA A 36 7.36 1.19 -4.80
N ASP A 37 7.07 -0.10 -4.73
CA ASP A 37 6.64 -0.92 -5.87
C ASP A 37 5.30 -0.43 -6.44
N LEU A 38 4.33 -0.14 -5.58
CA LEU A 38 3.03 0.43 -5.99
C LEU A 38 3.19 1.79 -6.69
N ASN A 39 4.03 2.67 -6.15
CA ASN A 39 4.33 3.97 -6.79
C ASN A 39 5.01 3.81 -8.16
N ASN A 40 5.93 2.85 -8.29
CA ASN A 40 6.57 2.54 -9.57
C ASN A 40 5.56 2.01 -10.58
N GLU A 41 4.63 1.16 -10.15
CA GLU A 41 3.59 0.59 -11.01
C GLU A 41 2.60 1.67 -11.49
N ILE A 42 2.15 2.55 -10.58
CA ILE A 42 1.33 3.72 -10.93
C ILE A 42 2.04 4.57 -11.99
N SER A 43 3.33 4.86 -11.79
CA SER A 43 4.13 5.66 -12.74
C SER A 43 4.21 5.00 -14.12
N LYS A 44 4.43 3.68 -14.18
CA LYS A 44 4.47 2.92 -15.44
C LYS A 44 3.12 2.95 -16.16
N ARG A 45 2.00 2.88 -15.43
CA ARG A 45 0.67 2.95 -16.03
C ARG A 45 0.37 4.32 -16.62
N PHE A 46 0.76 5.40 -15.94
CA PHE A 46 0.68 6.74 -16.52
C PHE A 46 1.54 6.87 -17.79
N GLU A 47 2.75 6.30 -17.80
CA GLU A 47 3.59 6.29 -19.00
C GLU A 47 2.91 5.51 -20.16
N ALA A 48 2.31 4.35 -19.87
CA ALA A 48 1.58 3.55 -20.85
C ALA A 48 0.37 4.30 -21.43
N ILE A 49 -0.39 5.02 -20.60
CA ILE A 49 -1.48 5.90 -21.05
C ILE A 49 -0.93 6.99 -21.97
N GLY A 50 0.16 7.66 -21.58
CA GLY A 50 0.78 8.71 -22.39
C GLY A 50 1.21 8.22 -23.78
N ARG A 51 1.81 7.01 -23.84
CA ARG A 51 2.16 6.35 -25.11
C ARG A 51 0.92 6.04 -25.95
N THR A 52 -0.14 5.52 -25.32
CA THR A 52 -1.41 5.18 -25.99
C THR A 52 -2.08 6.42 -26.58
N VAL A 53 -2.12 7.53 -25.84
CA VAL A 53 -2.69 8.81 -26.30
C VAL A 53 -1.88 9.39 -27.45
N TYR A 54 -0.54 9.33 -27.38
CA TYR A 54 0.32 9.80 -28.47
C TYR A 54 0.06 9.02 -29.77
N GLU A 55 0.04 7.69 -29.72
CA GLU A 55 -0.21 6.86 -30.90
C GLU A 55 -1.63 7.02 -31.44
N ALA A 56 -2.64 7.14 -30.55
CA ALA A 56 -4.01 7.45 -30.92
C ALA A 56 -4.09 8.77 -31.71
N LYS A 57 -3.39 9.81 -31.23
CA LYS A 57 -3.37 11.11 -31.91
C LYS A 57 -2.69 11.07 -33.28
N LYS A 58 -1.65 10.24 -33.43
CA LYS A 58 -0.90 10.07 -34.67
C LYS A 58 -1.67 9.27 -35.72
N THR A 59 -2.39 8.24 -35.29
CA THR A 59 -3.10 7.29 -36.17
C THR A 59 -4.57 7.65 -36.40
N GLY A 60 -5.13 8.53 -35.57
CA GLY A 60 -6.56 8.85 -35.56
C GLY A 60 -7.42 7.77 -34.92
N ASN A 61 -6.82 6.77 -34.27
CA ASN A 61 -7.53 5.70 -33.59
C ASN A 61 -8.16 6.20 -32.29
N ASP A 62 -9.34 5.68 -31.97
CA ASP A 62 -9.95 5.85 -30.66
C ASP A 62 -9.39 4.81 -29.69
N THR A 63 -8.89 5.27 -28.55
CA THR A 63 -8.32 4.44 -27.47
C THR A 63 -9.00 4.70 -26.13
N SER A 64 -10.18 5.33 -26.16
CA SER A 64 -10.92 5.73 -24.95
C SER A 64 -11.17 4.56 -24.00
N ASP A 65 -11.53 3.38 -24.51
CA ASP A 65 -11.78 2.19 -23.69
C ASP A 65 -10.51 1.69 -22.96
N LEU A 66 -9.38 1.62 -23.68
CA LEU A 66 -8.09 1.21 -23.11
C LEU A 66 -7.61 2.18 -22.02
N ILE A 67 -7.87 3.48 -22.23
CA ILE A 67 -7.57 4.51 -21.24
C ILE A 67 -8.49 4.35 -20.02
N ALA A 68 -9.79 4.10 -20.21
CA ALA A 68 -10.74 3.93 -19.12
C ALA A 68 -10.38 2.71 -18.22
N GLU A 69 -9.99 1.58 -18.83
CA GLU A 69 -9.48 0.43 -18.10
C GLU A 69 -8.20 0.76 -17.33
N SER A 70 -7.28 1.50 -17.95
CA SER A 70 -6.02 1.90 -17.32
C SER A 70 -6.25 2.85 -16.13
N VAL A 71 -7.23 3.74 -16.22
CA VAL A 71 -7.63 4.65 -15.12
C VAL A 71 -8.17 3.85 -13.94
N THR A 72 -9.11 2.93 -14.18
CA THR A 72 -9.68 2.10 -13.11
C THR A 72 -8.60 1.32 -12.38
N ALA A 73 -7.65 0.75 -13.12
CA ALA A 73 -6.56 0.01 -12.51
C ALA A 73 -5.52 0.90 -11.80
N ILE A 74 -5.41 2.18 -12.15
CA ILE A 74 -4.60 3.16 -11.38
C ILE A 74 -5.32 3.49 -10.06
N ASP A 75 -6.64 3.65 -10.08
CA ASP A 75 -7.44 3.90 -8.88
C ASP A 75 -7.29 2.73 -7.88
N ASP A 76 -7.38 1.49 -8.35
CA ASP A 76 -7.14 0.29 -7.53
C ASP A 76 -5.72 0.26 -6.91
N LEU A 77 -4.71 0.77 -7.61
CA LEU A 77 -3.34 0.85 -7.10
C LEU A 77 -3.19 1.95 -6.06
N TYR A 78 -3.92 3.06 -6.21
CA TYR A 78 -3.98 4.11 -5.19
C TYR A 78 -4.65 3.60 -3.91
N GLU A 79 -5.77 2.86 -4.02
CA GLU A 79 -6.41 2.25 -2.85
C GLU A 79 -5.47 1.30 -2.09
N GLN A 80 -4.70 0.50 -2.82
CA GLN A 80 -3.67 -0.37 -2.23
C GLN A 80 -2.54 0.42 -1.58
N LEU A 81 -2.09 1.50 -2.21
CA LEU A 81 -1.04 2.36 -1.68
C LEU A 81 -1.49 3.05 -0.40
N ASP A 82 -2.71 3.53 -0.35
CA ASP A 82 -3.31 4.15 0.84
C ASP A 82 -3.41 3.13 1.98
N ALA A 83 -3.86 1.90 1.71
CA ALA A 83 -3.89 0.85 2.72
C ALA A 83 -2.49 0.52 3.29
N VAL A 84 -1.45 0.50 2.45
CA VAL A 84 -0.06 0.29 2.91
C VAL A 84 0.46 1.49 3.70
N ASN A 85 0.12 2.71 3.30
CA ASN A 85 0.48 3.94 4.01
C ASN A 85 -0.19 4.02 5.39
N ASP A 86 -1.44 3.59 5.51
CA ASP A 86 -2.14 3.49 6.78
C ASP A 86 -1.48 2.49 7.72
N GLN A 87 -1.07 1.33 7.19
CA GLN A 87 -0.30 0.34 7.96
C GLN A 87 1.05 0.90 8.42
N LEU A 88 1.75 1.65 7.56
CA LEU A 88 2.99 2.35 7.93
C LEU A 88 2.77 3.43 8.99
N SER A 89 1.67 4.17 8.90
CA SER A 89 1.29 5.20 9.87
C SER A 89 0.97 4.57 11.23
N ALA A 90 0.16 3.51 11.25
CA ALA A 90 -0.12 2.74 12.46
C ALA A 90 1.17 2.19 13.08
N ALA A 91 2.06 1.58 12.29
CA ALA A 91 3.35 1.09 12.78
C ALA A 91 4.25 2.20 13.36
N ARG A 92 4.06 3.46 12.95
CA ARG A 92 4.77 4.64 13.48
C ARG A 92 4.02 5.36 14.60
N ALA A 93 2.76 5.03 14.86
CA ALA A 93 1.95 5.72 15.85
C ALA A 93 2.63 5.64 17.22
N LYS A 94 2.83 6.80 17.84
CA LYS A 94 3.53 6.89 19.12
C LYS A 94 2.53 7.11 20.25
N LEU A 95 2.68 6.36 21.33
CA LEU A 95 1.98 6.54 22.60
C LEU A 95 2.74 7.53 23.48
N VAL A 96 2.15 8.69 23.75
CA VAL A 96 2.73 9.66 24.67
C VAL A 96 2.44 9.25 26.11
N CYS A 97 3.48 9.13 26.92
CA CYS A 97 3.36 8.80 28.33
C CYS A 97 2.73 9.96 29.10
N LYS A 98 1.57 9.74 29.74
CA LYS A 98 0.87 10.75 30.54
C LYS A 98 1.67 11.22 31.77
N ASN A 99 2.61 10.42 32.26
CA ASN A 99 3.41 10.75 33.45
C ASN A 99 4.65 11.60 33.14
N CYS A 100 5.36 11.31 32.05
CA CYS A 100 6.65 11.96 31.77
C CYS A 100 6.77 12.59 30.38
N GLY A 101 5.74 12.49 29.55
CA GLY A 101 5.70 13.05 28.19
C GLY A 101 6.50 12.27 27.14
N GLN A 102 7.16 11.17 27.50
CA GLN A 102 7.94 10.37 26.54
C GLN A 102 7.03 9.75 25.47
N GLU A 103 7.43 9.86 24.21
CA GLU A 103 6.83 9.10 23.11
C GLU A 103 7.34 7.64 23.14
N ASN A 104 6.41 6.69 23.07
CA ASN A 104 6.66 5.25 23.07
C ASN A 104 6.04 4.63 21.82
N THR A 105 6.49 3.46 21.39
CA THR A 105 5.90 2.76 20.24
C THR A 105 4.48 2.29 20.52
N GLN A 106 3.62 2.20 19.50
CA GLN A 106 2.29 1.60 19.64
C GLN A 106 2.40 0.17 20.19
N GLY A 107 1.60 -0.16 21.20
CA GLY A 107 1.63 -1.46 21.88
C GLY A 107 2.61 -1.57 23.05
N SER A 108 3.41 -0.54 23.36
CA SER A 108 4.21 -0.51 24.58
C SER A 108 3.29 -0.53 25.82
N VAL A 109 3.48 -1.53 26.70
CA VAL A 109 2.72 -1.64 27.96
C VAL A 109 3.25 -0.69 29.04
N TYR A 110 4.56 -0.40 29.00
CA TYR A 110 5.25 0.48 29.95
C TYR A 110 6.07 1.52 29.21
N CYS A 111 6.23 2.68 29.84
CA CYS A 111 7.05 3.77 29.31
C CYS A 111 8.53 3.39 29.32
N SER A 112 9.19 3.53 28.17
CA SER A 112 10.63 3.24 28.00
C SER A 112 11.55 4.15 28.83
N LYS A 113 11.05 5.32 29.27
CA LYS A 113 11.81 6.30 30.06
C LYS A 113 11.53 6.23 31.56
N CYS A 114 10.27 6.12 31.97
CA CYS A 114 9.89 6.24 33.39
C CYS A 114 9.23 5.00 33.98
N GLY A 115 9.04 3.93 33.20
CA GLY A 115 8.40 2.69 33.65
C GLY A 115 6.89 2.80 33.94
N HIS A 116 6.29 3.99 33.82
CA HIS A 116 4.85 4.17 34.02
C HIS A 116 4.05 3.35 33.00
N LYS A 117 3.01 2.65 33.48
CA LYS A 117 2.14 1.83 32.65
C LYS A 117 1.38 2.72 31.66
N LEU A 118 1.42 2.37 30.36
CA LEU A 118 0.78 3.12 29.29
C LEU A 118 -0.66 2.66 29.02
N SER A 119 -1.32 2.09 30.04
CA SER A 119 -2.67 1.53 29.94
C SER A 119 -3.70 2.55 29.44
N ASN A 120 -4.54 2.11 28.50
CA ASN A 120 -5.88 2.62 28.31
C ASN A 120 -6.79 1.97 29.38
N ASP A 121 -6.87 2.58 30.54
CA ASP A 121 -8.09 2.59 31.38
C ASP A 121 -8.44 4.07 31.59
#